data_AF-A0A0Q9J043-F1
#
_entry.id   AF-A0A0Q9J043-F1
#
_cell.length_a   1.000
_cell.length_b   1.000
_cell.length_c   1.000
_cell.angle_alpha   90.00
_cell.angle_beta   90.00
_cell.angle_gamma   90.00
#
_symmetry.space_group_name_H-M   'P 1'
#
loop_
_entity.id
_entity.type
_entity.pdbx_description
1 polymer ?
#
loop_
_entity_poly.entity_id
_entity_poly.type
_entity_poly.pdbx_seq_one_letter_code
_entity_poly.pdbx_strand_id
1 'polypeptide(L)' 'MSKMVQYEFDPANPPKLTDAQKAEIEALALKPDSEIDYSDIPPLDENFWRNAVRNPYLQRESGLKKKTG' A
#
# COMPACT_ATOMS: atom_id res chain seq x y z
N MET A 1 -37.56 -3.43 4.53
CA MET A 1 -37.17 -2.51 3.43
C MET A 1 -35.67 -2.27 3.55
N SER A 2 -34.87 -2.71 2.58
CA SER A 2 -33.43 -2.44 2.56
C SER A 2 -33.17 -1.10 1.86
N LYS A 3 -32.47 -0.19 2.53
CA LYS A 3 -32.04 1.10 1.97
C LYS A 3 -30.76 0.86 1.19
N MET A 4 -30.78 1.06 -0.12
CA MET A 4 -29.59 0.97 -0.96
C MET A 4 -28.78 2.26 -0.80
N VAL A 5 -27.50 2.14 -0.48
CA VAL A 5 -26.56 3.28 -0.35
C VAL A 5 -25.63 3.23 -1.56
N GLN A 6 -25.60 4.32 -2.34
CA GLN A 6 -24.61 4.52 -3.39
C GLN A 6 -23.47 5.38 -2.84
N TYR A 7 -22.23 4.94 -3.09
CA TYR A 7 -21.01 5.62 -2.69
C TYR A 7 -20.06 5.68 -3.88
N GLU A 8 -19.56 6.86 -4.18
CA GLU A 8 -18.54 7.10 -5.20
C GLU A 8 -17.28 7.64 -4.52
N PHE A 9 -16.15 7.00 -4.79
CA PHE A 9 -14.86 7.36 -4.21
C PHE A 9 -14.13 8.31 -5.15
N ASP A 10 -13.79 9.51 -4.68
CA ASP A 10 -12.94 10.46 -5.41
C ASP A 10 -11.46 10.28 -4.96
N PRO A 11 -10.59 9.72 -5.82
CA PRO A 11 -9.18 9.51 -5.46
C PRO A 11 -8.40 10.83 -5.34
N ALA A 12 -8.87 11.92 -5.94
CA ALA A 12 -8.20 13.22 -5.86
C ALA A 12 -8.48 13.95 -4.54
N ASN A 13 -9.56 13.57 -3.84
CA ASN A 13 -9.94 14.11 -2.54
C ASN A 13 -10.52 13.00 -1.63
N PRO A 14 -9.66 12.08 -1.16
CA PRO A 14 -10.11 10.98 -0.34
C PRO A 14 -10.63 11.48 1.02
N PRO A 15 -11.58 10.76 1.65
CA PRO A 15 -12.01 11.07 3.00
C PRO A 15 -10.82 10.99 3.97
N LYS A 16 -10.81 11.88 4.96
CA LYS A 16 -9.78 11.85 6.01
C LYS A 16 -9.90 10.56 6.82
N LEU A 17 -8.74 10.02 7.19
CA LEU A 17 -8.70 8.89 8.12
C LEU A 17 -9.26 9.30 9.47
N THR A 18 -10.08 8.41 10.03
CA THR A 18 -10.50 8.45 11.43
C THR A 18 -9.31 8.16 12.34
N ASP A 19 -9.41 8.54 13.61
CA ASP A 19 -8.30 8.31 14.56
C ASP A 19 -8.08 6.83 14.84
N ALA A 20 -9.14 6.00 14.79
CA ALA A 20 -9.02 4.55 14.87
C ALA A 20 -8.21 3.97 13.70
N GLN A 21 -8.46 4.44 12.48
CA GLN A 21 -7.71 4.00 11.29
C GLN A 21 -6.23 4.41 11.35
N LYS A 22 -5.92 5.61 11.87
CA LYS A 22 -4.53 6.02 12.07
C LYS A 22 -3.82 5.14 13.09
N ALA A 23 -4.47 4.89 14.23
CA ALA A 23 -3.92 4.02 15.27
C ALA A 23 -3.68 2.59 14.76
N GLU A 24 -4.57 2.07 13.92
CA GLU A 24 -4.38 0.76 13.26
C GLU A 24 -3.16 0.76 12.34
N ILE A 25 -3.00 1.79 11.49
CA ILE A 25 -1.83 1.91 10.61
C ILE A 25 -0.53 1.99 11.42
N GLU A 26 -0.51 2.76 12.51
CA GLU A 26 0.64 2.86 13.41
C GLU A 26 0.97 1.51 14.06
N ALA A 27 -0.04 0.77 14.52
CA ALA A 27 0.13 -0.55 15.08
C ALA A 27 0.67 -1.56 14.04
N LEU A 28 0.18 -1.50 12.79
CA LEU A 28 0.68 -2.33 11.69
C LEU A 28 2.13 -1.99 11.33
N ALA A 29 2.50 -0.71 11.31
CA ALA A 29 3.85 -0.26 10.99
C ALA A 29 4.91 -0.71 12.02
N LEU A 30 4.48 -1.01 13.26
CA LEU A 30 5.35 -1.50 14.33
C LEU A 30 5.49 -3.03 14.33
N LYS A 31 4.67 -3.76 13.56
CA LYS A 31 4.78 -5.22 13.48
C LYS A 31 6.04 -5.62 12.72
N PRO A 32 6.81 -6.61 13.20
CA PRO A 32 7.97 -7.10 12.50
C PRO A 32 7.55 -7.96 11.28
N ASP A 33 8.33 -7.88 10.20
CA ASP A 33 8.13 -8.69 9.00
C ASP A 33 8.14 -10.21 9.28
N SER A 34 8.76 -10.65 10.37
CA SER A 34 8.76 -12.06 10.79
C SER A 34 7.36 -12.60 11.13
N GLU A 35 6.38 -11.73 11.35
CA GLU A 35 4.97 -12.12 11.53
C GLU A 35 4.24 -12.33 10.20
N ILE A 36 4.84 -11.99 9.06
CA ILE A 36 4.24 -12.21 7.74
C ILE A 36 4.36 -13.71 7.42
N ASP A 37 3.20 -14.36 7.26
CA ASP A 37 3.12 -15.75 6.82
C ASP A 37 3.25 -15.83 5.28
N TYR A 38 4.24 -16.61 4.82
CA TYR A 38 4.50 -16.87 3.40
C TYR A 38 4.21 -18.32 3.01
N SER A 39 3.63 -19.13 3.91
CA SER A 39 3.49 -20.58 3.72
C SER A 39 2.60 -20.99 2.54
N ASP A 40 1.71 -20.10 2.09
CA ASP A 40 0.80 -20.27 0.96
C ASP A 40 1.36 -19.74 -0.36
N ILE A 41 2.48 -19.00 -0.34
CA ILE A 41 3.07 -18.36 -1.52
C ILE A 41 4.23 -19.22 -2.03
N PRO A 42 4.17 -19.75 -3.27
CA PRO A 42 5.27 -20.51 -3.84
C PRO A 42 6.51 -19.63 -4.08
N PRO A 43 7.73 -20.18 -4.02
CA PRO A 43 8.92 -19.44 -4.39
C PRO A 43 8.85 -19.00 -5.86
N LEU A 44 9.22 -17.75 -6.12
CA LEU A 44 9.28 -17.20 -7.47
C LEU A 44 10.68 -17.35 -8.05
N ASP A 45 10.79 -17.76 -9.31
CA ASP A 45 12.06 -17.90 -10.03
C ASP A 45 12.32 -16.71 -10.98
N GLU A 46 13.48 -16.72 -11.67
CA GLU A 46 13.80 -15.68 -12.65
C GLU A 46 12.83 -15.66 -13.84
N ASN A 47 12.22 -16.81 -14.18
CA ASN A 47 11.26 -16.89 -15.27
C ASN A 47 10.00 -16.08 -14.99
N PHE A 48 9.55 -16.05 -13.72
CA PHE A 48 8.42 -15.24 -13.29
C PHE A 48 8.59 -13.76 -13.67
N TRP A 49 9.81 -13.23 -13.54
CA TRP A 49 10.08 -11.80 -13.75
C TRP A 49 10.37 -11.41 -15.20
N ARG A 50 10.47 -12.37 -16.14
CA ARG A 50 10.88 -12.10 -17.54
C ARG A 50 10.04 -11.06 -18.28
N ASN A 51 8.77 -10.95 -17.93
CA ASN A 51 7.82 -10.02 -18.56
C ASN A 51 7.38 -8.91 -17.61
N ALA A 52 8.04 -8.74 -16.46
CA ALA A 52 7.68 -7.70 -15.50
C ALA A 52 7.92 -6.32 -16.12
N VAL A 53 6.86 -5.52 -16.19
CA VAL A 53 6.92 -4.14 -16.69
C VAL A 53 6.90 -3.15 -15.53
N ARG A 54 7.53 -1.99 -15.71
CA ARG A 54 7.49 -0.93 -14.70
C ARG A 54 6.04 -0.46 -14.53
N ASN A 55 5.55 -0.48 -13.29
CA ASN A 55 4.24 0.09 -12.97
C ASN A 55 4.25 1.61 -13.29
N PRO A 56 3.42 2.09 -14.23
CA PRO A 56 3.40 3.49 -14.67
C PRO A 56 2.87 4.46 -13.61
N TYR A 57 2.17 3.96 -12.59
CA TYR A 57 1.59 4.76 -11.51
C TYR A 57 2.54 4.95 -10.32
N LEU A 58 3.60 4.14 -10.23
CA LEU A 58 4.63 4.29 -9.21
C LEU A 58 5.72 5.25 -9.72
N GLN A 59 5.54 6.54 -9.51
CA GLN A 59 6.60 7.53 -9.73
C GLN A 59 7.53 7.53 -8.52
N ARG A 60 8.85 7.64 -8.73
CA ARG A 60 9.77 7.94 -7.61
C ARG A 60 9.42 9.34 -7.14
N GLU A 61 9.15 9.52 -5.85
CA GLU A 61 9.14 10.87 -5.27
C GLU A 61 10.54 11.46 -5.44
N SER A 62 10.71 12.32 -6.44
CA SER A 62 11.94 13.08 -6.70
C SER A 62 12.14 14.23 -5.70
N GLY A 63 11.64 14.09 -4.46
CA GLY A 63 11.52 15.15 -3.46
C GLY A 63 12.46 15.08 -2.25
N LEU A 64 13.18 13.98 -2.02
CA LEU A 64 14.21 13.93 -0.98
C LEU A 64 15.45 14.71 -1.45
N LYS A 65 15.41 16.04 -1.34
CA LYS A 65 16.61 16.88 -1.38
C LYS A 65 17.56 16.34 -0.33
N LYS A 66 18.69 15.76 -0.76
CA LYS A 66 19.80 15.44 0.14
C LYS A 66 20.21 16.74 0.83
N LYS A 67 19.93 16.87 2.13
CA LYS A 67 20.68 17.77 3.00
C LYS A 67 22.07 17.15 3.13
N THR A 68 22.98 17.54 2.25
CA THR A 68 24.41 17.38 2.48
C THR A 68 24.80 18.46 3.50
N GLY A 69 25.27 18.02 4.67
CA GLY A 69 25.99 18.87 5.62
C GLY A 69 27.47 18.93 5.29
#